data_AF-A0A1I1UXK5-F1
#
_entry.id   AF-A0A1I1UXK5-F1
#
_cell.length_a   1.000
_cell.length_b   1.000
_cell.length_c   1.000
_cell.angle_alpha   90.00
_cell.angle_beta   90.00
_cell.angle_gamma   90.00
#
_symmetry.space_group_name_H-M   'P 1'
#
loop_
_entity.id
_entity.type
_entity.pdbx_description
1 polymer ?
#
loop_
_entity_poly.entity_id
_entity_poly.type
_entity_poly.pdbx_seq_one_letter_code
_entity_poly.pdbx_strand_id
1 'polypeptide(L)'
;MAALIRFFWELTLLRRTPQELPDSRGLLGLMLILHVGTGWLLEVRGLEPGRALFSAAAGAAILVVLANILLAAVNHPERAVRTITALAGADVIIGLIARAGMPLLAPESGMMALWQLLLVLWSLVVTAHILRHALSTTLLWGMVIALAYAYLSLALLAPFFYGSL
;
A
#
# COMPACT_ATOMS: atom_id res chain seq x y z
N MET A 1 -8.01 -8.07 -18.02
CA MET A 1 -8.20 -6.96 -17.06
C MET A 1 -9.16 -7.29 -15.92
N ALA A 2 -10.41 -7.70 -16.17
CA ALA A 2 -11.37 -8.01 -15.09
C ALA A 2 -10.88 -9.05 -14.06
N ALA A 3 -10.13 -10.07 -14.50
CA ALA A 3 -9.56 -11.08 -13.60
C ALA A 3 -8.53 -10.51 -12.61
N LEU A 4 -7.72 -9.53 -13.02
CA LEU A 4 -6.73 -8.87 -12.15
C LEU A 4 -7.42 -8.00 -11.10
N ILE A 5 -8.41 -7.20 -11.52
CA ILE A 5 -9.19 -6.37 -10.61
C ILE A 5 -9.88 -7.25 -9.55
N ARG A 6 -10.51 -8.36 -9.98
CA ARG A 6 -11.13 -9.31 -9.06
C ARG A 6 -10.12 -9.92 -8.10
N PHE A 7 -8.92 -10.26 -8.58
CA PHE A 7 -7.87 -10.80 -7.72
C PHE A 7 -7.48 -9.82 -6.60
N PHE A 8 -7.14 -8.57 -6.94
CA PHE A 8 -6.75 -7.59 -5.94
C PHE A 8 -7.91 -7.23 -5.00
N TRP A 9 -9.14 -7.20 -5.52
CA TRP A 9 -10.33 -7.06 -4.69
C TRP A 9 -10.44 -8.19 -3.66
N GLU A 10 -10.36 -9.45 -4.09
CA GLU A 10 -10.38 -10.62 -3.21
C GLU A 10 -9.18 -10.63 -2.23
N LEU A 11 -8.01 -10.15 -2.65
CA LEU A 11 -6.84 -9.96 -1.79
C LEU A 11 -7.11 -8.93 -0.70
N THR A 12 -7.71 -7.79 -1.04
CA THR A 12 -8.10 -6.76 -0.05
C THR A 12 -9.22 -7.23 0.89
N LEU A 13 -9.98 -8.26 0.49
CA LEU A 13 -10.94 -8.96 1.35
C LEU A 13 -10.31 -10.14 2.13
N LEU A 14 -8.98 -10.27 2.10
CA LEU A 14 -8.21 -11.32 2.77
C LEU A 14 -8.51 -12.75 2.26
N ARG A 15 -9.15 -12.88 1.09
CA ARG A 15 -9.57 -14.16 0.50
C ARG A 15 -8.51 -14.80 -0.40
N ARG A 16 -7.52 -14.00 -0.82
CA ARG A 16 -6.40 -14.43 -1.66
C ARG A 16 -5.09 -14.22 -0.93
N THR A 17 -4.06 -14.92 -1.40
CA THR A 17 -2.70 -14.82 -0.87
C THR A 17 -1.74 -14.27 -1.92
N PRO A 18 -0.66 -13.57 -1.53
CA PRO A 18 0.32 -13.05 -2.48
C PRO A 18 1.01 -14.14 -3.30
N GLN A 19 1.08 -15.39 -2.82
CA GLN A 19 1.69 -16.51 -3.55
C GLN A 19 0.95 -16.87 -4.84
N GLU A 20 -0.34 -16.56 -4.93
CA GLU A 20 -1.17 -16.84 -6.10
C GLU A 20 -0.93 -15.88 -7.27
N LEU A 21 -0.16 -14.80 -7.06
CA LEU A 21 0.25 -13.92 -8.13
C LEU A 21 1.29 -14.60 -9.05
N PRO A 22 1.22 -14.37 -10.37
CA PRO A 22 2.30 -14.77 -11.26
C PRO A 22 3.57 -14.00 -10.92
N ASP A 23 4.73 -14.66 -11.03
CA ASP A 23 6.03 -14.00 -10.91
C ASP A 23 6.35 -13.22 -12.19
N SER A 24 5.72 -12.05 -12.35
CA SER A 24 5.81 -11.21 -13.54
C SER A 24 6.28 -9.81 -13.19
N ARG A 25 7.49 -9.46 -13.67
CA ARG A 25 8.05 -8.11 -13.56
C ARG A 25 7.19 -7.06 -14.28
N GLY A 26 6.49 -7.47 -15.35
CA GLY A 26 5.56 -6.59 -16.06
C GLY A 26 4.35 -6.23 -15.19
N LEU A 27 3.79 -7.20 -14.46
CA LEU A 27 2.69 -6.95 -13.52
C LEU A 27 3.15 -6.08 -12.34
N LEU A 28 4.35 -6.33 -11.82
CA LEU A 28 4.96 -5.49 -10.78
C LEU A 28 5.09 -4.04 -11.25
N GLY A 29 5.68 -3.80 -12.42
CA GLY A 29 5.83 -2.46 -12.98
C GLY A 29 4.49 -1.75 -13.16
N LEU A 30 3.49 -2.46 -13.69
CA LEU A 30 2.14 -1.93 -13.83
C LEU A 30 1.52 -1.54 -12.48
N MET A 31 1.61 -2.40 -11.46
CA MET A 31 1.05 -2.10 -10.13
C MET A 31 1.77 -0.96 -9.43
N LEU A 32 3.09 -0.84 -9.60
CA LEU A 32 3.84 0.31 -9.07
C LEU A 32 3.43 1.62 -9.75
N ILE A 33 3.26 1.63 -11.07
CA ILE A 33 2.77 2.81 -11.80
C ILE A 33 1.37 3.21 -11.30
N LEU A 34 0.46 2.23 -11.15
CA LEU A 34 -0.88 2.48 -10.64
C LEU A 34 -0.86 2.96 -9.17
N HIS A 35 0.02 2.40 -8.34
CA HIS A 35 0.20 2.83 -6.95
C HIS A 35 0.67 4.28 -6.87
N VAL A 36 1.68 4.67 -7.65
CA VAL A 36 2.13 6.07 -7.74
C VAL A 36 1.01 6.98 -8.25
N GLY A 37 0.28 6.57 -9.30
CA GLY A 37 -0.85 7.34 -9.82
C GLY A 37 -1.98 7.52 -8.82
N THR A 38 -2.26 6.48 -8.02
CA THR A 38 -3.27 6.52 -6.96
C THR A 38 -2.83 7.42 -5.80
N GLY A 39 -1.57 7.31 -5.36
CA GLY A 39 -0.99 8.21 -4.35
C GLY A 39 -1.02 9.67 -4.79
N TRP A 40 -0.61 9.96 -6.02
CA TRP A 40 -0.69 11.30 -6.60
C TRP A 40 -2.12 11.84 -6.61
N LEU A 41 -3.10 11.01 -7.00
CA LEU A 41 -4.52 11.40 -7.01
C LEU A 41 -5.07 11.74 -5.62
N LEU A 42 -4.56 11.09 -4.58
CA LEU A 42 -4.93 11.37 -3.18
C LEU A 42 -4.29 12.67 -2.68
N GLU A 43 -3.06 12.96 -3.09
CA GLU A 43 -2.27 14.07 -2.54
C GLU A 43 -2.39 15.40 -3.31
N VAL A 44 -2.73 15.37 -4.61
CA VAL A 44 -2.75 16.56 -5.50
C VAL A 44 -3.76 17.65 -5.08
N ARG A 45 -4.67 17.35 -4.16
CA ARG A 45 -5.61 18.35 -3.60
C ARG A 45 -5.01 19.14 -2.44
N GLY A 46 -3.99 18.60 -1.77
CA GLY A 46 -3.31 19.24 -0.64
C GLY A 46 -1.91 19.73 -0.95
N LEU A 47 -1.26 19.17 -1.98
CA LEU A 47 0.11 19.52 -2.39
C LEU A 47 0.15 20.03 -3.83
N GLU A 48 1.21 20.79 -4.16
CA GLU A 48 1.52 21.12 -5.55
C GLU A 48 1.69 19.84 -6.39
N PRO A 49 1.17 19.77 -7.64
CA PRO A 49 1.19 18.55 -8.44
C PRO A 49 2.54 17.85 -8.58
N GLY A 50 3.64 18.61 -8.73
CA GLY A 50 4.99 18.04 -8.81
C GLY A 50 5.45 17.43 -7.49
N ARG A 51 5.13 18.08 -6.36
CA ARG A 51 5.45 17.61 -5.01
C ARG A 51 4.63 16.37 -4.64
N ALA A 52 3.34 16.35 -4.98
CA ALA A 52 2.48 15.17 -4.85
C ALA A 52 3.03 13.98 -5.64
N LEU A 53 3.54 14.20 -6.86
CA LEU A 53 4.06 13.13 -7.70
C LEU A 53 5.36 12.58 -7.12
N PHE A 54 6.24 13.46 -6.66
CA PHE A 54 7.48 13.09 -6.01
C PHE A 54 7.23 12.31 -4.71
N SER A 55 6.30 12.77 -3.88
CA SER A 55 5.88 12.09 -2.65
C SER A 55 5.35 10.68 -2.94
N ALA A 56 4.43 10.53 -3.90
CA ALA A 56 3.90 9.24 -4.30
C ALA A 56 4.99 8.29 -4.86
N ALA A 57 5.93 8.82 -5.65
CA ALA A 57 7.07 8.05 -6.17
C ALA A 57 8.05 7.63 -5.06
N ALA A 58 8.32 8.51 -4.09
CA ALA A 58 9.13 8.21 -2.92
C ALA A 58 8.47 7.12 -2.06
N GLY A 59 7.14 7.21 -1.84
CA GLY A 59 6.37 6.18 -1.15
C GLY A 59 6.48 4.81 -1.83
N ALA A 60 6.36 4.76 -3.16
CA ALA A 60 6.56 3.53 -3.92
C ALA A 60 7.98 2.97 -3.79
N ALA A 61 9.00 3.83 -3.83
CA ALA A 61 10.39 3.42 -3.63
C ALA A 61 10.63 2.86 -2.22
N ILE A 62 10.08 3.51 -1.20
CA ILE A 62 10.13 3.04 0.20
C ILE A 62 9.44 1.69 0.34
N LEU A 63 8.26 1.50 -0.28
CA LEU A 63 7.56 0.22 -0.29
C LEU A 63 8.44 -0.89 -0.87
N VAL A 64 9.06 -0.65 -2.03
CA VAL A 64 9.96 -1.61 -2.69
C VAL A 64 11.15 -1.93 -1.80
N VAL A 65 11.83 -0.92 -1.25
CA VAL A 65 13.04 -1.09 -0.44
C VAL A 65 12.72 -1.85 0.85
N LEU A 66 11.71 -1.41 1.60
CA LEU A 66 11.34 -2.03 2.87
C LEU A 66 10.86 -3.48 2.67
N ALA A 67 10.06 -3.76 1.65
CA ALA A 67 9.62 -5.13 1.36
C ALA A 67 10.80 -6.06 1.01
N ASN A 68 11.78 -5.57 0.23
CA ASN A 68 12.99 -6.35 -0.06
C ASN A 68 13.85 -6.57 1.19
N ILE A 69 14.02 -5.56 2.05
CA ILE A 69 14.76 -5.69 3.31
C ILE A 69 14.10 -6.75 4.21
N LEU A 70 12.78 -6.68 4.39
CA LEU A 70 12.04 -7.64 5.21
C LEU A 70 12.19 -9.07 4.68
N LEU A 71 12.10 -9.26 3.36
CA LEU A 71 12.23 -10.58 2.73
C LEU A 71 13.66 -11.12 2.75
N ALA A 72 14.66 -10.25 2.58
CA ALA A 72 16.06 -10.62 2.71
C ALA A 72 16.39 -11.06 4.14
N ALA A 73 15.83 -10.37 5.15
CA ALA A 73 16.04 -10.72 6.57
C ALA A 73 15.50 -12.10 6.94
N VAL A 74 14.51 -12.61 6.21
CA VAL A 74 13.95 -13.97 6.41
C VAL A 74 14.38 -14.98 5.35
N ASN A 75 15.39 -14.66 4.52
CA ASN A 75 15.92 -15.51 3.44
C ASN A 75 14.86 -15.96 2.40
N HIS A 76 13.91 -15.08 2.07
CA HIS A 76 12.91 -15.32 1.02
C HIS A 76 12.89 -14.24 -0.10
N PRO A 77 14.06 -13.82 -0.65
CA PRO A 77 14.10 -12.79 -1.69
C PRO A 77 13.34 -13.18 -2.97
N GLU A 78 13.19 -14.48 -3.24
CA GLU A 78 12.43 -15.01 -4.38
C GLU A 78 10.95 -14.61 -4.36
N ARG A 79 10.42 -14.22 -3.19
CA ARG A 79 9.02 -13.79 -3.03
C ARG A 79 8.83 -12.29 -3.22
N ALA A 80 9.90 -11.53 -3.49
CA ALA A 80 9.85 -10.06 -3.55
C ALA A 80 8.89 -9.54 -4.61
N VAL A 81 8.98 -10.06 -5.85
CA VAL A 81 8.13 -9.60 -6.96
C VAL A 81 6.65 -9.74 -6.61
N ARG A 82 6.23 -10.91 -6.13
CA ARG A 82 4.83 -11.17 -5.77
C ARG A 82 4.37 -10.35 -4.57
N THR A 83 5.22 -10.21 -3.56
CA THR A 83 4.89 -9.46 -2.33
C THR A 83 4.71 -7.97 -2.62
N ILE A 84 5.66 -7.37 -3.35
CA ILE A 84 5.60 -5.95 -3.72
C ILE A 84 4.40 -5.69 -4.63
N THR A 85 4.14 -6.59 -5.58
CA THR A 85 2.96 -6.51 -6.45
C THR A 85 1.66 -6.57 -5.65
N ALA A 86 1.59 -7.46 -4.64
CA ALA A 86 0.44 -7.60 -3.77
C ALA A 86 0.20 -6.35 -2.91
N LEU A 87 1.26 -5.83 -2.28
CA LEU A 87 1.19 -4.60 -1.48
C LEU A 87 0.74 -3.41 -2.34
N ALA A 88 1.42 -3.16 -3.46
CA ALA A 88 1.09 -2.07 -4.36
C ALA A 88 -0.34 -2.17 -4.90
N GLY A 89 -0.76 -3.36 -5.34
CA GLY A 89 -2.11 -3.58 -5.86
C GLY A 89 -3.21 -3.47 -4.80
N ALA A 90 -2.95 -3.90 -3.57
CA ALA A 90 -3.88 -3.70 -2.46
C ALA A 90 -4.05 -2.20 -2.12
N ASP A 91 -2.95 -1.46 -2.06
CA ASP A 91 -2.97 -0.01 -1.82
C ASP A 91 -3.70 0.74 -2.94
N VAL A 92 -3.59 0.31 -4.20
CA VAL A 92 -4.37 0.87 -5.31
C VAL A 92 -5.87 0.71 -5.06
N ILE A 93 -6.33 -0.49 -4.72
CA ILE A 93 -7.76 -0.74 -4.47
C ILE A 93 -8.26 0.10 -3.29
N ILE A 94 -7.53 0.10 -2.17
CA ILE A 94 -7.91 0.85 -0.96
C ILE A 94 -7.87 2.35 -1.22
N GLY A 95 -6.84 2.85 -1.92
CA GLY A 95 -6.72 4.26 -2.28
C GLY A 95 -7.83 4.74 -3.21
N LEU A 96 -8.25 3.92 -4.18
CA LEU A 96 -9.39 4.22 -5.03
C LEU A 96 -10.71 4.27 -4.24
N ILE A 97 -10.91 3.33 -3.30
CA ILE A 97 -12.07 3.36 -2.39
C ILE A 97 -12.03 4.64 -1.55
N ALA A 98 -10.88 4.98 -0.96
CA ALA A 98 -10.69 6.19 -0.18
C ALA A 98 -11.10 7.44 -0.99
N ARG A 99 -10.59 7.55 -2.22
CA ARG A 99 -10.87 8.66 -3.11
C ARG A 99 -12.33 8.75 -3.54
N ALA A 100 -12.97 7.60 -3.80
CA ALA A 100 -14.36 7.50 -4.22
C ALA A 100 -15.35 7.84 -3.09
N GLY A 101 -14.99 7.56 -1.83
CA GLY A 101 -15.80 7.91 -0.67
C GLY A 101 -15.79 9.39 -0.32
N MET A 102 -14.68 10.11 -0.59
CA MET A 102 -14.52 11.53 -0.26
C MET A 102 -15.68 12.45 -0.72
N PRO A 103 -16.15 12.44 -1.97
CA PRO A 103 -17.25 13.33 -2.40
C PRO A 103 -18.60 13.04 -1.75
N LEU A 104 -18.77 11.86 -1.11
CA LEU A 104 -20.01 11.48 -0.44
C LEU A 104 -20.08 11.98 1.01
N LEU A 105 -18.96 12.49 1.54
CA LEU A 105 -18.80 12.87 2.93
C LEU A 105 -18.45 14.35 3.03
N ALA A 106 -19.04 15.05 3.99
CA ALA A 106 -18.69 16.45 4.24
C ALA A 106 -17.25 16.55 4.78
N PRO A 107 -16.38 17.43 4.24
CA PRO A 107 -14.95 17.49 4.58
C PRO A 107 -14.66 17.61 6.08
N GLU A 108 -15.44 18.43 6.80
CA GLU A 108 -15.28 18.71 8.23
C GLU A 108 -16.18 17.84 9.12
N SER A 109 -16.72 16.74 8.59
CA SER A 109 -17.57 15.85 9.37
C SER A 109 -16.75 14.79 10.11
N GLY A 110 -17.20 14.43 11.31
CA GLY A 110 -16.68 13.25 12.01
C GLY A 110 -16.81 11.97 11.18
N MET A 111 -17.74 11.92 10.22
CA MET A 111 -17.89 10.80 9.28
C MET A 111 -16.71 10.66 8.32
N MET A 112 -16.13 11.78 7.85
CA MET A 112 -14.92 11.75 7.00
C MET A 112 -13.74 11.16 7.77
N ALA A 113 -13.53 11.61 9.01
CA ALA A 113 -12.47 11.10 9.86
C ALA A 113 -12.65 9.60 10.16
N LEU A 114 -13.88 9.15 10.46
CA LEU A 114 -14.21 7.74 10.65
C LEU A 114 -13.94 6.91 9.39
N TRP A 115 -14.33 7.41 8.22
CA TRP A 115 -14.07 6.76 6.94
C TRP A 115 -12.58 6.55 6.68
N GLN A 116 -11.78 7.60 6.86
CA GLN A 116 -10.33 7.53 6.71
C GLN A 116 -9.69 6.57 7.73
N LEU A 117 -10.11 6.64 9.00
CA LEU A 117 -9.62 5.76 10.05
C LEU A 117 -9.90 4.28 9.72
N LEU A 118 -11.14 3.96 9.31
CA LEU A 118 -11.52 2.60 8.94
C LEU A 118 -10.67 2.07 7.78
N LEU A 119 -10.40 2.88 6.76
CA LEU A 119 -9.57 2.48 5.63
C LEU A 119 -8.09 2.31 6.00
N VAL A 120 -7.56 3.16 6.90
CA VAL A 120 -6.19 3.00 7.42
C VAL A 120 -6.08 1.71 8.22
N LEU A 121 -7.02 1.44 9.12
CA LEU A 121 -7.06 0.19 9.89
C LEU A 121 -7.20 -1.02 8.96
N TRP A 122 -8.04 -0.93 7.93
CA TRP A 122 -8.21 -2.00 6.96
C TRP A 122 -6.95 -2.24 6.12
N SER A 123 -6.30 -1.17 5.64
CA SER A 123 -5.00 -1.26 4.95
C SER A 123 -3.96 -1.96 5.81
N LEU A 124 -3.89 -1.61 7.10
CA LEU A 124 -2.97 -2.25 8.03
C LEU A 124 -3.24 -3.77 8.16
N VAL A 125 -4.50 -4.17 8.26
CA VAL A 125 -4.91 -5.59 8.28
C VAL A 125 -4.53 -6.31 6.99
N VAL A 126 -4.76 -5.68 5.83
CA VAL A 126 -4.42 -6.25 4.51
C VAL A 126 -2.89 -6.40 4.36
N THR A 127 -2.12 -5.38 4.76
CA THR A 127 -0.65 -5.44 4.77
C THR A 127 -0.15 -6.53 5.71
N ALA A 128 -0.71 -6.65 6.91
CA ALA A 128 -0.40 -7.73 7.84
C ALA A 128 -0.68 -9.12 7.23
N HIS A 129 -1.81 -9.26 6.55
CA HIS A 129 -2.19 -10.47 5.83
C HIS A 129 -1.24 -10.81 4.68
N ILE A 130 -0.76 -9.82 3.93
CA ILE A 130 0.22 -10.05 2.86
C ILE A 130 1.58 -10.44 3.46
N LEU A 131 2.05 -9.71 4.46
CA LEU A 131 3.36 -9.93 5.07
C LEU A 131 3.45 -11.25 5.83
N ARG A 132 2.39 -11.70 6.53
CA ARG A 132 2.40 -13.04 7.17
C ARG A 132 2.67 -14.15 6.16
N HIS A 133 2.10 -14.04 4.96
CA HIS A 133 2.26 -15.05 3.92
C HIS A 133 3.62 -14.93 3.25
N ALA A 134 4.05 -13.71 2.97
CA ALA A 134 5.35 -13.44 2.36
C ALA A 134 6.50 -13.97 3.25
N LEU A 135 6.42 -13.68 4.55
CA LEU A 135 7.46 -14.00 5.54
C LEU A 135 7.28 -15.38 6.20
N SER A 136 6.24 -16.15 5.84
CA SER A 136 5.90 -17.44 6.46
C SER A 136 5.69 -17.36 7.98
N THR A 137 5.07 -16.29 8.48
CA THR A 137 4.86 -16.04 9.92
C THR A 137 3.39 -16.14 10.32
N THR A 138 3.10 -16.07 11.63
CA THR A 138 1.73 -16.03 12.15
C THR A 138 1.09 -14.66 11.90
N LEU A 139 -0.25 -14.57 11.96
CA LEU A 139 -0.96 -13.30 11.78
C LEU A 139 -0.54 -12.24 12.81
N LEU A 140 -0.26 -12.65 14.06
CA LEU A 140 0.21 -11.74 15.11
C LEU A 140 1.53 -11.07 14.71
N TRP A 141 2.51 -11.86 14.26
CA TRP A 141 3.78 -11.32 13.77
C TRP A 141 3.60 -10.50 12.49
N GLY A 142 2.72 -10.93 11.58
CA GLY A 142 2.33 -10.13 10.42
C GLY A 142 1.81 -8.74 10.80
N MET A 143 1.00 -8.65 11.86
CA MET A 143 0.47 -7.38 12.37
C MET A 143 1.55 -6.48 12.96
N VAL A 144 2.44 -7.05 13.79
CA VAL A 144 3.58 -6.32 14.37
C VAL A 144 4.48 -5.76 13.26
N ILE A 145 4.77 -6.59 12.24
CA ILE A 145 5.61 -6.18 11.12
C ILE A 145 4.89 -5.14 10.25
N ALA A 146 3.58 -5.26 10.03
CA ALA A 146 2.80 -4.25 9.30
C ALA A 146 2.78 -2.90 10.01
N LEU A 147 2.64 -2.89 11.35
CA LEU A 147 2.74 -1.67 12.15
C LEU A 147 4.14 -1.06 12.05
N ALA A 148 5.19 -1.85 12.20
CA ALA A 148 6.57 -1.39 12.06
C ALA A 148 6.84 -0.85 10.65
N TYR A 149 6.35 -1.54 9.62
CA TYR A 149 6.43 -1.14 8.22
C TYR A 149 5.71 0.20 7.99
N ALA A 150 4.47 0.36 8.47
CA ALA A 150 3.70 1.59 8.32
C ALA A 150 4.38 2.76 9.03
N TYR A 151 4.88 2.54 10.26
CA TYR A 151 5.63 3.54 11.01
C TYR A 151 6.91 3.96 10.27
N LEU A 152 7.72 2.99 9.80
CA LEU A 152 8.94 3.27 9.05
C LEU A 152 8.65 4.00 7.74
N SER A 153 7.60 3.61 7.03
CA SER A 153 7.19 4.28 5.80
C SER A 153 6.85 5.75 6.06
N LEU A 154 6.03 6.02 7.09
CA LEU A 154 5.70 7.38 7.51
C LEU A 154 6.94 8.17 7.98
N ALA A 155 7.81 7.56 8.77
CA ALA A 155 9.02 8.21 9.28
C ALA A 155 10.00 8.57 8.15
N LEU A 156 10.13 7.70 7.14
CA LEU A 156 10.95 7.94 5.96
C LEU A 156 10.32 8.96 5.00
N LEU A 157 8.98 9.03 4.96
CA LEU A 157 8.27 10.03 4.16
C LEU A 157 8.21 11.41 4.83
N ALA A 158 8.21 11.47 6.17
CA ALA A 158 8.03 12.69 6.93
C ALA A 158 8.98 13.85 6.53
N PRO A 159 10.29 13.64 6.28
CA PRO A 159 11.16 14.71 5.80
C PRO A 159 10.70 15.36 4.49
N PHE A 160 9.99 14.64 3.62
CA PHE A 160 9.46 15.21 2.38
C PHE A 160 8.22 16.09 2.60
N PHE A 161 7.45 15.82 3.66
CA PHE A 161 6.32 16.65 4.07
C PHE A 161 6.76 17.87 4.90
N TYR A 162 7.66 17.67 5.87
CA TYR A 162 8.06 18.71 6.84
C TYR A 162 9.32 19.48 6.45
N GLY A 163 10.19 18.96 5.59
CA GLY A 163 11.43 19.61 5.16
C GLY A 163 11.23 20.78 4.19
N SER A 164 10.04 21.38 4.16
CA SER A 164 9.66 22.47 3.26
C SER A 164 8.99 23.66 3.95
N LEU A 165 9.16 23.74 5.27
CA LEU A 165 8.82 24.92 6.08
C LEU A 165 10.10 25.69 6.41
#